data_AF-A0A9E0QFG5-F1
#
_entry.id   AF-A0A9E0QFG5-F1
#
_cell.length_a   1.000
_cell.length_b   1.000
_cell.length_c   1.000
_cell.angle_alpha   90.00
_cell.angle_beta   90.00
_cell.angle_gamma   90.00
#
_symmetry.space_group_name_H-M   'P 1'
#
loop_
_entity.id
_entity.type
_entity.pdbx_description
1 polymer ?
#
loop_
_entity_poly.entity_id
_entity_poly.type
_entity_poly.pdbx_seq_one_letter_code
_entity_poly.pdbx_strand_id
1 'polypeptide(L)' 'MGFGWQELLIILVIVALIFGTKKLRNIGSDIGGAVKGFKESSSNDESDEKSEDASSDTSDMT' A
#
# COMPACT_ATOMS: atom_id res chain seq x y z
N MET A 1 -25.23 -7.59 10.68
CA MET A 1 -24.35 -6.42 10.45
C MET A 1 -23.47 -6.25 11.68
N GLY A 2 -22.32 -6.87 11.90
CA GLY A 2 -21.42 -7.68 11.08
C GLY A 2 -20.06 -7.56 11.75
N PHE A 3 -19.83 -8.34 12.81
CA PHE A 3 -18.72 -8.20 13.76
C PHE A 3 -17.31 -8.22 13.12
N GLY A 4 -17.13 -8.87 11.96
CA GLY A 4 -15.80 -9.14 11.41
C GLY A 4 -14.95 -7.92 11.01
N TRP A 5 -15.51 -6.88 10.39
CA TRP A 5 -14.70 -5.77 9.88
C TRP A 5 -14.36 -4.73 10.96
N GLN A 6 -15.22 -4.58 11.98
CA GLN A 6 -15.00 -3.66 13.10
C GLN A 6 -13.94 -4.21 14.07
N GLU A 7 -13.94 -5.53 14.32
CA GLU A 7 -12.90 -6.17 15.14
C GLU A 7 -11.51 -5.99 14.52
N LEU A 8 -11.38 -6.18 13.20
CA LEU A 8 -10.11 -5.98 12.49
C LEU A 8 -9.62 -4.53 12.58
N LEU A 9 -10.53 -3.55 12.50
CA LEU A 9 -10.20 -2.14 12.72
C LEU A 9 -9.69 -1.86 14.14
N ILE A 10 -10.33 -2.41 15.17
CA ILE A 10 -9.89 -2.28 16.56
C ILE A 10 -8.48 -2.88 16.73
N ILE A 11 -8.24 -4.07 16.18
CA ILE A 11 -6.94 -4.75 16.29
C ILE A 11 -5.86 -3.95 15.56
N LEU A 12 -6.16 -3.43 14.36
CA LEU A 12 -5.25 -2.58 13.59
C LEU A 12 -4.80 -1.36 14.39
N VAL A 13 -5.73 -0.69 15.08
CA VAL A 13 -5.41 0.49 15.91
C VAL A 13 -4.47 0.12 17.04
N ILE A 14 -4.73 -0.98 17.75
CA ILE A 14 -3.87 -1.45 18.85
C ILE A 14 -2.46 -1.78 18.34
N VAL A 15 -2.36 -2.51 17.23
CA VAL A 15 -1.07 -2.84 16.60
C VAL A 15 -0.34 -1.55 16.17
N ALA A 16 -1.03 -0.59 15.57
CA ALA A 16 -0.43 0.68 15.16
C ALA A 16 0.08 1.50 16.35
N LEU A 17 -0.57 1.43 17.51
CA LEU A 17 -0.11 2.10 18.74
C LEU A 17 1.13 1.41 19.35
N ILE A 18 1.18 0.07 19.33
CA ILE A 18 2.32 -0.70 19.87
C ILE A 18 3.57 -0.54 18.98
N PHE A 19 3.40 -0.72 17.67
CA PHE A 19 4.52 -0.68 16.73
C PHE A 19 4.87 0.74 16.25
N GLY A 20 3.93 1.68 16.41
CA GLY A 20 4.02 3.03 15.87
C GLY A 20 3.76 3.08 14.35
N THR A 21 3.11 4.14 13.89
CA THR A 21 2.77 4.34 12.47
C THR A 21 4.00 4.46 11.57
N LYS A 22 5.15 4.91 12.11
CA LYS A 22 6.40 5.09 11.35
C LYS A 22 7.00 3.76 10.88
N LYS A 23 6.94 2.71 11.71
CA LYS A 23 7.41 1.36 11.36
C LYS A 23 6.46 0.66 10.40
N LEU A 24 5.15 0.78 10.65
CA LEU A 24 4.11 0.26 9.76
C LEU A 24 4.18 0.90 8.37
N ARG A 25 4.45 2.21 8.27
CA ARG A 25 4.59 2.89 6.97
C ARG A 25 5.83 2.44 6.20
N ASN A 26 6.95 2.23 6.88
CA ASN A 26 8.18 1.78 6.24
C ASN A 26 7.99 0.37 5.64
N ILE A 27 7.53 -0.57 6.45
CA ILE A 27 7.26 -1.96 6.01
C ILE A 27 6.08 -2.02 5.02
N GLY A 28 5.06 -1.20 5.23
CA GLY A 28 3.89 -1.12 4.36
C GLY A 28 4.20 -0.53 2.98
N SER A 29 5.18 0.37 2.87
CA SER A 29 5.65 0.89 1.57
C SER A 29 6.37 -0.20 0.79
N ASP A 30 7.23 -0.98 1.45
CA ASP A 30 8.00 -2.06 0.82
C ASP A 30 7.09 -3.20 0.35
N ILE A 31 6.19 -3.66 1.23
CA ILE A 31 5.20 -4.69 0.90
C ILE A 31 4.17 -4.15 -0.09
N GLY A 32 3.74 -2.90 0.07
CA GLY A 32 2.77 -2.26 -0.82
C GLY A 32 3.30 -2.13 -2.25
N GLY A 33 4.58 -1.79 -2.42
CA GLY A 33 5.23 -1.77 -3.73
C GLY A 33 5.27 -3.15 -4.39
N ALA A 34 5.64 -4.19 -3.64
CA ALA A 34 5.68 -5.57 -4.13
C ALA A 34 4.29 -6.09 -4.53
N VAL A 35 3.26 -5.82 -3.71
CA VAL A 35 1.87 -6.22 -3.99
C VAL A 35 1.27 -5.41 -5.14
N LYS A 36 1.65 -4.13 -5.29
CA LYS A 36 1.23 -3.29 -6.43
C LYS A 36 1.72 -3.89 -7.74
N GLY A 37 3.01 -4.22 -7.84
CA GLY A 37 3.57 -4.87 -9.04
C GLY A 37 2.93 -6.22 -9.35
N PHE A 38 2.62 -7.02 -8.33
CA PHE A 38 1.91 -8.29 -8.50
C PHE A 38 0.47 -8.12 -9.02
N LYS A 39 -0.27 -7.14 -8.47
CA LYS A 39 -1.63 -6.81 -8.95
C LYS A 39 -1.58 -6.26 -10.37
N GLU A 40 -0.61 -5.42 -10.68
CA GLU A 40 -0.42 -4.81 -11.99
C GLU A 40 -0.06 -5.85 -13.04
N SER A 41 0.85 -6.80 -12.75
CA SER A 41 1.13 -7.93 -13.67
C SER A 41 -0.08 -8.85 -13.85
N SER A 42 -0.82 -9.11 -12.77
CA SER A 42 -2.01 -9.97 -12.82
C SER A 42 -3.22 -9.29 -13.51
N SER A 43 -3.26 -7.96 -13.55
CA SER A 43 -4.26 -7.19 -14.32
C SER A 43 -3.81 -6.87 -15.75
N ASN A 44 -2.51 -6.78 -16.02
CA ASN A 44 -1.97 -6.52 -17.36
C ASN A 44 -2.09 -7.76 -18.28
N ASP A 45 -2.02 -8.97 -17.72
CA ASP A 45 -2.35 -10.21 -18.45
C ASP A 45 -3.82 -10.22 -18.96
N GLU A 46 -4.68 -9.42 -18.33
CA GLU A 46 -6.12 -9.30 -18.65
C GLU A 46 -6.46 -8.01 -19.43
N SER A 47 -5.51 -7.07 -19.59
CA SER A 47 -5.75 -5.75 -20.18
C SER A 47 -4.43 -5.12 -20.63
N ASP A 48 -3.94 -5.54 -21.79
CA ASP A 48 -2.97 -4.77 -22.58
C ASP A 48 -3.59 -3.38 -22.86
N GLU A 49 -2.77 -2.32 -22.79
CA GLU A 49 -3.10 -0.89 -22.91
C GLU A 49 -3.54 -0.15 -21.62
N LYS A 50 -2.56 0.28 -20.81
CA LYS A 50 -2.35 1.71 -20.41
C LYS A 50 -1.42 1.79 -19.19
N SER A 51 -0.12 1.88 -19.44
CA SER A 51 0.81 2.48 -18.47
C SER A 51 0.94 3.96 -18.79
N GLU A 52 0.63 4.84 -17.84
CA GLU A 52 1.45 6.02 -17.54
C GLU A 52 0.94 6.78 -16.31
N ASP A 53 1.93 7.14 -15.48
CA ASP A 53 1.98 8.19 -14.47
C ASP A 53 1.50 7.93 -13.03
N ALA A 54 2.48 7.90 -12.12
CA ALA A 54 2.44 8.68 -10.90
C ALA A 54 3.87 9.06 -10.48
N SER A 55 4.28 10.23 -10.95
CA SER A 55 5.45 11.00 -10.51
C SER A 55 5.50 11.20 -8.99
N SER A 56 6.68 11.07 -8.40
CA SER A 56 7.21 12.08 -7.47
C SER A 56 8.71 11.85 -7.21
N ASP A 57 9.56 12.58 -7.91
CA ASP A 57 10.69 13.21 -7.23
C ASP A 57 10.95 14.58 -7.86
N THR A 58 10.42 15.59 -7.17
CA THR A 58 10.71 17.00 -7.34
C THR A 58 11.89 17.30 -6.42
N SER A 59 13.13 17.06 -6.85
CA SER A 59 14.28 17.65 -6.17
C SER A 59 15.50 17.74 -7.09
N ASP A 60 16.14 18.93 -7.04
CA ASP A 60 17.43 19.30 -7.62
C ASP A 60 17.48 19.42 -9.17
N MET A 61 17.98 20.49 -9.78
CA MET A 61 19.03 21.41 -9.34
C MET A 61 18.89 22.77 -10.06
N THR A 62 19.44 23.79 -9.43
CA THR A 62 19.89 25.07 -9.99
C THR A 62 20.41 25.01 -11.42
#